data_AF-A0A373VD26-F1
#
_entry.id   AF-A0A373VD26-F1
#
_cell.length_a   1.000
_cell.length_b   1.000
_cell.length_c   1.000
_cell.angle_alpha   90.00
_cell.angle_beta   90.00
_cell.angle_gamma   90.00
#
_symmetry.space_group_name_H-M   'P 1'
#
loop_
_entity.id
_entity.type
_entity.pdbx_description
1 polymer ?
#
loop_
_entity_poly.entity_id
_entity_poly.type
_entity_poly.pdbx_seq_one_letter_code
_entity_poly.pdbx_strand_id
1 'polypeptide(L)'
;MSCISARCRSTISRLARHCRILRSFLELNEGGQAHATSINTDVGFKVFETEFGKLGIVVCFDRHYPESIRTEALKGADLILIPTVNTKAEPSEMFEWELRAQAFQNSTIIAMCNRVGAEGDMDFSGESIVVDANGNVLAKADDKEQILYVDIELKAASAIRAVQPYTQLRRTEFYE
;
A
#
# COMPACT_ATOMS: atom_id res chain seq x y z
N MET A 1 0.52 17.14 1.04
CA MET A 1 0.28 15.67 1.07
C MET A 1 0.66 15.10 -0.28
N SER A 2 1.64 14.21 -0.35
CA SER A 2 1.94 13.45 -1.57
C SER A 2 0.91 12.35 -1.78
N CYS A 3 0.21 12.33 -2.92
CA CYS A 3 -0.80 11.31 -3.23
C CYS A 3 -0.31 10.40 -4.36
N ILE A 4 -0.41 9.08 -4.19
CA ILE A 4 -0.24 8.13 -5.29
C ILE A 4 -1.60 7.92 -5.96
N SER A 5 -1.66 8.12 -7.27
CA SER A 5 -2.80 7.77 -8.11
C SER A 5 -2.41 6.60 -9.02
N ALA A 6 -2.99 5.43 -8.74
CA ALA A 6 -2.91 4.28 -9.62
C ALA A 6 -3.88 4.44 -10.81
N ARG A 7 -3.38 4.36 -12.03
CA ARG A 7 -4.18 4.35 -13.27
C ARG A 7 -4.33 2.90 -13.74
N CYS A 8 -5.56 2.43 -13.92
CA CYS A 8 -5.85 1.11 -14.45
C CYS A 8 -6.22 1.23 -15.94
N ARG A 9 -5.63 0.40 -16.81
CA ARG A 9 -5.61 0.58 -18.27
C ARG A 9 -6.88 0.18 -19.06
N SER A 10 -8.03 -0.06 -18.43
CA SER A 10 -9.20 -0.59 -19.15
C SER A 10 -10.46 0.28 -19.22
N THR A 11 -10.57 1.46 -18.56
CA THR A 11 -11.73 2.36 -18.80
C THR A 11 -11.42 3.81 -18.44
N ILE A 12 -10.84 4.54 -19.38
CA ILE A 12 -10.46 5.96 -19.23
C ILE A 12 -11.61 6.84 -19.76
N SER A 13 -12.51 7.31 -18.89
CA SER A 13 -13.25 8.57 -19.12
C SER A 13 -13.89 9.23 -17.90
N ARG A 14 -13.86 8.67 -16.67
CA ARG A 14 -14.57 9.28 -15.53
C ARG A 14 -13.85 9.46 -14.18
N LEU A 15 -12.61 9.02 -14.03
CA LEU A 15 -11.93 9.01 -12.71
C LEU A 15 -10.79 10.03 -12.53
N ALA A 16 -10.74 11.08 -13.35
CA ALA A 16 -9.66 12.08 -13.33
C ALA A 16 -9.93 13.35 -12.51
N ARG A 17 -10.91 13.37 -11.57
CA ARG A 17 -11.23 14.61 -10.82
C ARG A 17 -10.96 14.63 -9.33
N HIS A 18 -10.74 13.51 -8.67
CA HIS A 18 -10.33 13.46 -7.27
C HIS A 18 -9.69 12.09 -7.07
N CYS A 19 -8.63 11.97 -6.27
CA CYS A 19 -8.10 10.68 -5.86
C CYS A 19 -9.16 9.98 -4.98
N ARG A 20 -10.16 9.37 -5.62
CA ARG A 20 -11.38 8.86 -4.98
C ARG A 20 -11.14 7.62 -4.14
N ILE A 21 -9.98 6.96 -4.25
CA ILE A 21 -9.67 5.77 -3.44
C ILE A 21 -9.28 6.18 -2.01
N LEU A 22 -8.42 7.19 -1.86
CA LEU A 22 -8.13 7.81 -0.56
C LEU A 22 -9.28 8.69 -0.07
N ARG A 23 -9.97 9.40 -0.98
CA ARG A 23 -11.13 10.24 -0.60
C ARG A 23 -12.35 9.40 -0.22
N SER A 24 -12.69 8.31 -0.90
CA SER A 24 -13.76 7.41 -0.43
C SER A 24 -13.36 6.65 0.83
N PHE A 25 -12.08 6.42 1.11
CA PHE A 25 -11.63 5.88 2.40
C PHE A 25 -11.74 6.91 3.55
N LEU A 26 -11.49 8.19 3.27
CA LEU A 26 -11.75 9.29 4.21
C LEU A 26 -13.25 9.59 4.34
N GLU A 27 -14.01 9.58 3.23
CA GLU A 27 -15.47 9.84 3.16
C GLU A 27 -16.30 8.67 3.72
N LEU A 28 -15.84 7.41 3.65
CA LEU A 28 -16.43 6.30 4.41
C LEU A 28 -16.32 6.49 5.93
N ASN A 29 -15.46 7.41 6.39
CA ASN A 29 -15.36 7.87 7.78
C ASN A 29 -15.93 9.29 8.01
N GLU A 30 -16.45 9.98 6.98
CA GLU A 30 -17.07 11.32 7.14
C GLU A 30 -18.45 11.28 7.82
N GLY A 31 -18.92 10.09 8.21
CA GLY A 31 -20.03 9.91 9.15
C GLY A 31 -19.70 10.15 10.63
N GLY A 32 -18.43 10.41 11.00
CA GLY A 32 -18.09 10.70 12.40
C GLY A 32 -16.61 10.96 12.61
N GLN A 33 -16.26 12.24 12.82
CA GLN A 33 -15.04 12.74 13.47
C GLN A 33 -13.79 11.87 13.33
N ALA A 34 -13.05 12.03 12.22
CA ALA A 34 -11.71 11.50 12.08
C ALA A 34 -10.72 12.38 12.87
N HIS A 35 -10.54 12.08 14.16
CA HIS A 35 -9.20 12.20 14.74
C HIS A 35 -8.32 11.11 14.11
N ALA A 36 -7.04 11.37 13.94
CA ALA A 36 -6.03 10.39 13.57
C ALA A 36 -5.78 9.37 14.70
N THR A 37 -6.86 8.84 15.26
CA THR A 37 -6.88 7.92 16.40
C THR A 37 -7.55 6.65 15.91
N SER A 38 -6.76 5.58 15.82
CA SER A 38 -7.15 4.19 15.56
C SER A 38 -8.02 3.96 14.32
N ILE A 39 -7.44 3.32 13.28
CA ILE A 39 -8.17 2.18 12.71
C ILE A 39 -8.53 1.33 13.91
N ASN A 40 -9.82 1.20 14.20
CA ASN A 40 -10.33 0.48 15.35
C ASN A 40 -9.58 -0.86 15.42
N THR A 41 -8.70 -1.05 16.40
CA THR A 41 -7.78 -2.20 16.46
C THR A 41 -8.54 -3.53 16.57
N ASP A 42 -9.84 -3.46 16.87
CA ASP A 42 -10.77 -4.57 16.98
C ASP A 42 -11.26 -5.15 15.64
N VAL A 43 -11.04 -4.50 14.49
CA VAL A 43 -11.57 -5.00 13.19
C VAL A 43 -10.57 -5.78 12.33
N GLY A 44 -9.30 -5.85 12.72
CA GLY A 44 -8.24 -6.60 12.02
C GLY A 44 -7.99 -6.15 10.57
N PHE A 45 -7.07 -6.86 9.89
CA PHE A 45 -6.76 -6.68 8.47
C PHE A 45 -7.97 -6.97 7.57
N LYS A 46 -8.25 -6.13 6.57
CA LYS A 46 -9.44 -6.24 5.71
C LYS A 46 -9.10 -5.97 4.24
N VAL A 47 -9.54 -6.90 3.40
CA VAL A 47 -9.48 -6.77 1.94
C VAL A 47 -10.83 -6.31 1.41
N PHE A 48 -10.82 -5.26 0.61
CA PHE A 48 -11.98 -4.70 -0.06
C PHE A 48 -12.02 -5.20 -1.51
N GLU A 49 -13.13 -5.81 -1.90
CA GLU A 49 -13.35 -6.22 -3.28
C GLU A 49 -13.85 -5.03 -4.11
N THR A 50 -13.24 -4.80 -5.27
CA THR A 50 -13.64 -3.77 -6.22
C THR A 50 -13.76 -4.36 -7.62
N GLU A 51 -14.37 -3.63 -8.55
CA GLU A 51 -14.43 -4.04 -9.97
C GLU A 51 -13.04 -4.18 -10.62
N PHE A 52 -12.01 -3.57 -10.04
CA PHE A 52 -10.64 -3.57 -10.57
C PHE A 52 -9.76 -4.67 -9.98
N GLY A 53 -10.06 -5.13 -8.76
CA GLY A 53 -9.24 -6.06 -8.00
C GLY A 53 -9.46 -5.94 -6.48
N LYS A 54 -8.70 -6.69 -5.71
CA LYS A 54 -8.78 -6.74 -4.25
C LYS A 54 -7.78 -5.79 -3.60
N LEU A 55 -8.25 -4.92 -2.72
CA LEU A 55 -7.44 -3.88 -2.07
C LEU A 55 -7.27 -4.17 -0.58
N GLY A 56 -6.04 -4.28 -0.10
CA GLY A 56 -5.69 -4.34 1.32
C GLY A 56 -5.15 -3.01 1.83
N ILE A 57 -5.19 -2.81 3.16
CA ILE A 57 -4.68 -1.58 3.80
C ILE A 57 -3.83 -1.98 5.00
N VAL A 58 -2.60 -1.48 5.05
CA VAL A 58 -1.66 -1.67 6.17
C VAL A 58 -1.17 -0.30 6.61
N VAL A 59 -1.30 0.06 7.88
CA VAL A 59 -1.00 1.43 8.33
C VAL A 59 0.39 1.54 8.93
N CYS A 60 1.19 2.42 8.34
CA CYS A 60 2.47 2.90 8.84
C CYS A 60 3.33 1.81 9.49
N PHE A 61 3.29 1.68 10.81
CA PHE A 61 4.16 0.80 11.58
C PHE A 61 3.89 -0.69 11.30
N ASP A 62 2.65 -1.05 10.96
CA ASP A 62 2.27 -2.43 10.66
C ASP A 62 3.05 -3.00 9.47
N ARG A 63 3.57 -2.15 8.58
CA ARG A 63 4.35 -2.59 7.42
C ARG A 63 5.60 -3.38 7.84
N HIS A 64 6.20 -3.04 8.99
CA HIS A 64 7.43 -3.66 9.49
C HIS A 64 7.27 -5.12 9.89
N TYR A 65 6.03 -5.54 10.13
CA TYR A 65 5.68 -6.91 10.45
C TYR A 65 5.28 -7.63 9.17
N PRO A 66 6.09 -8.60 8.69
CA PRO A 66 5.74 -9.37 7.50
C PRO A 66 4.35 -10.02 7.57
N GLU A 67 3.87 -10.30 8.79
CA GLU A 67 2.56 -10.84 9.10
C GLU A 67 1.42 -9.96 8.59
N SER A 68 1.57 -8.63 8.63
CA SER A 68 0.54 -7.68 8.22
C SER A 68 0.25 -7.79 6.72
N ILE A 69 1.29 -7.62 5.91
CA ILE A 69 1.20 -7.73 4.45
C ILE A 69 0.88 -9.17 4.04
N ARG A 70 1.45 -10.17 4.72
CA ARG A 70 1.12 -11.58 4.49
C ARG A 70 -0.36 -11.87 4.74
N THR A 71 -0.95 -11.30 5.79
CA THR A 71 -2.37 -11.52 6.12
C THR A 71 -3.28 -10.93 5.05
N GLU A 72 -3.02 -9.71 4.60
CA GLU A 72 -3.75 -9.08 3.49
C GLU A 72 -3.59 -9.89 2.19
N ALA A 73 -2.37 -10.35 1.89
CA ALA A 73 -2.09 -11.18 0.72
C ALA A 73 -2.80 -12.54 0.77
N LEU A 74 -2.85 -13.20 1.93
CA LEU A 74 -3.58 -14.46 2.13
C LEU A 74 -5.10 -14.28 2.02
N LYS A 75 -5.62 -13.09 2.36
CA LYS A 75 -7.00 -12.68 2.10
C LYS A 75 -7.25 -12.32 0.62
N GLY A 76 -6.22 -12.34 -0.20
CA GLY A 76 -6.28 -12.17 -1.64
C GLY A 76 -6.02 -10.75 -2.14
N ALA A 77 -5.42 -9.86 -1.33
CA ALA A 77 -5.10 -8.50 -1.77
C ALA A 77 -4.17 -8.48 -2.99
N ASP A 78 -4.64 -7.89 -4.09
CA ASP A 78 -3.86 -7.63 -5.31
C ASP A 78 -2.99 -6.38 -5.16
N LEU A 79 -3.50 -5.37 -4.45
CA LEU A 79 -2.80 -4.13 -4.10
C LEU A 79 -2.97 -3.84 -2.61
N ILE A 80 -1.87 -3.51 -1.93
CA ILE A 80 -1.86 -3.04 -0.55
C ILE A 80 -1.46 -1.57 -0.51
N LEU A 81 -2.32 -0.76 0.11
CA LEU A 81 -2.09 0.65 0.33
C LEU A 81 -1.47 0.87 1.71
N ILE A 82 -0.38 1.62 1.77
CA ILE A 82 0.33 1.92 3.01
C ILE A 82 0.42 3.44 3.22
N PRO A 83 -0.55 4.06 3.93
CA PRO A 83 -0.37 5.42 4.41
C PRO A 83 0.66 5.43 5.54
N THR A 84 1.64 6.33 5.48
CA THR A 84 2.72 6.42 6.46
C THR A 84 3.20 7.86 6.67
N VAL A 85 4.01 8.05 7.72
CA VAL A 85 4.56 9.33 8.18
C VAL A 85 6.04 9.18 8.57
N ASN A 86 6.83 8.57 7.69
CA ASN A 86 8.26 8.40 7.92
C ASN A 86 9.00 9.73 7.85
N THR A 87 10.04 9.84 8.66
CA THR A 87 10.91 11.00 8.81
C THR A 87 12.25 10.78 8.11
N LYS A 88 12.98 11.88 7.85
CA LYS A 88 14.33 11.82 7.26
C LYS A 88 15.38 11.19 8.18
N ALA A 89 15.09 11.03 9.48
CA ALA A 89 15.98 10.40 10.44
C ALA A 89 15.94 8.86 10.37
N GLU A 90 14.95 8.30 9.68
CA GLU A 90 14.77 6.86 9.54
C GLU A 90 15.50 6.30 8.31
N PRO A 91 15.82 5.00 8.29
CA PRO A 91 16.60 4.38 7.22
C PRO A 91 15.75 4.13 5.98
N SER A 92 15.53 5.15 5.14
CA SER A 92 14.62 5.05 3.99
C SER A 92 15.02 4.00 2.95
N GLU A 93 16.32 3.76 2.76
CA GLU A 93 16.82 2.68 1.90
C GLU A 93 16.38 1.30 2.40
N MET A 94 16.41 1.08 3.72
CA MET A 94 15.96 -0.18 4.31
C MET A 94 14.45 -0.36 4.13
N PHE A 95 13.67 0.71 4.25
CA PHE A 95 12.22 0.65 4.01
C PHE A 95 11.89 0.33 2.56
N GLU A 96 12.66 0.82 1.60
CA GLU A 96 12.49 0.40 0.20
C GLU A 96 12.75 -1.11 0.03
N TRP A 97 13.85 -1.62 0.60
CA TRP A 97 14.17 -3.06 0.53
C TRP A 97 13.09 -3.91 1.18
N GLU A 98 12.58 -3.47 2.33
CA GLU A 98 11.48 -4.09 3.05
C GLU A 98 10.24 -4.21 2.17
N LEU A 99 9.80 -3.11 1.54
CA LEU A 99 8.62 -3.13 0.65
C LEU A 99 8.83 -4.03 -0.56
N ARG A 100 10.03 -4.03 -1.16
CA ARG A 100 10.36 -4.88 -2.31
C ARG A 100 10.34 -6.35 -1.96
N ALA A 101 10.95 -6.73 -0.83
CA ALA A 101 10.94 -8.10 -0.33
C ALA A 101 9.52 -8.57 -0.04
N GLN A 102 8.71 -7.74 0.62
CA GLN A 102 7.35 -8.08 0.96
C GLN A 102 6.42 -8.16 -0.26
N ALA A 103 6.55 -7.27 -1.24
CA ALA A 103 5.81 -7.34 -2.50
C ALA A 103 6.10 -8.66 -3.24
N PHE A 104 7.39 -9.01 -3.36
CA PHE A 104 7.85 -10.23 -4.02
C PHE A 104 7.38 -11.50 -3.31
N GLN A 105 7.63 -11.63 -2.00
CA GLN A 105 7.31 -12.84 -1.22
C GLN A 105 5.80 -13.11 -1.12
N ASN A 106 4.98 -12.09 -1.29
CA ASN A 106 3.53 -12.17 -1.20
C ASN A 106 2.82 -12.09 -2.56
N SER A 107 3.55 -11.83 -3.64
CA SER A 107 3.03 -11.62 -5.00
C SER A 107 1.90 -10.58 -5.01
N THR A 108 2.13 -9.42 -4.41
CA THR A 108 1.16 -8.32 -4.28
C THR A 108 1.81 -7.00 -4.65
N ILE A 109 1.02 -6.09 -5.22
CA ILE A 109 1.47 -4.72 -5.51
C ILE A 109 1.42 -3.94 -4.19
N ILE A 110 2.42 -3.11 -3.91
CA ILE A 110 2.43 -2.24 -2.74
C ILE A 110 2.55 -0.79 -3.17
N ALA A 111 1.66 0.08 -2.67
CA ALA A 111 1.74 1.51 -2.86
C ALA A 111 1.79 2.21 -1.49
N MET A 112 2.96 2.73 -1.14
CA MET A 112 3.19 3.46 0.10
C MET A 112 3.11 4.96 -0.15
N CYS A 113 2.11 5.61 0.45
CA CYS A 113 1.93 7.05 0.44
C CYS A 113 2.49 7.63 1.74
N ASN A 114 3.63 8.31 1.66
CA ASN A 114 4.25 8.94 2.80
C ASN A 114 3.99 10.45 2.81
N ARG A 115 3.97 11.02 4.01
CA ARG A 115 3.97 12.47 4.22
C ARG A 115 5.33 13.07 3.84
N VAL A 116 5.31 14.35 3.49
CA VAL A 116 6.49 15.13 3.09
C VAL A 116 6.43 16.54 3.69
N GLY A 117 7.60 17.12 3.95
CA GLY A 117 7.77 18.47 4.51
C GLY A 117 7.95 18.47 6.03
N ALA A 118 8.07 19.66 6.62
CA ALA A 118 8.30 19.82 8.05
C ALA A 118 7.01 20.19 8.81
N GLU A 119 6.84 19.64 10.02
CA GLU A 119 5.83 20.05 11.00
C GLU A 119 6.41 19.98 12.41
N GLY A 120 6.57 21.14 13.05
CA GLY A 120 7.25 21.24 14.35
C GLY A 120 8.69 20.75 14.25
N ASP A 121 9.08 19.82 15.12
CA ASP A 121 10.42 19.22 15.14
C ASP A 121 10.54 17.99 14.21
N MET A 122 9.49 17.64 13.47
CA MET A 122 9.48 16.50 12.53
C MET A 122 9.75 16.97 11.10
N ASP A 123 10.64 16.26 10.40
CA ASP A 123 10.91 16.41 8.96
C ASP A 123 10.56 15.10 8.24
N PHE A 124 9.45 15.11 7.50
CA PHE A 124 8.91 13.94 6.81
C PHE A 124 9.62 13.71 5.47
N SER A 125 10.00 12.46 5.20
CA SER A 125 10.90 12.14 4.09
C SER A 125 10.26 12.21 2.70
N GLY A 126 8.94 12.15 2.58
CA GLY A 126 8.32 11.92 1.27
C GLY A 126 8.68 10.52 0.77
N GLU A 127 9.28 10.41 -0.41
CA GLU A 127 9.70 9.10 -0.94
C GLU A 127 8.57 8.07 -1.04
N SER A 128 7.36 8.56 -1.32
CA SER A 128 6.21 7.70 -1.66
C SER A 128 6.59 6.77 -2.83
N ILE A 129 6.23 5.50 -2.75
CA ILE A 129 6.76 4.46 -3.65
C ILE A 129 5.68 3.47 -4.06
N VAL A 130 5.77 2.99 -5.30
CA VAL A 130 4.96 1.90 -5.84
C VAL A 130 5.88 0.76 -6.26
N VAL A 131 5.59 -0.44 -5.77
CA VAL A 131 6.33 -1.66 -6.06
C VAL A 131 5.37 -2.69 -6.67
N ASP A 132 5.77 -3.32 -7.77
CA ASP A 132 4.99 -4.39 -8.41
C ASP A 132 5.08 -5.73 -7.65
N ALA A 133 4.26 -6.70 -8.06
CA ALA A 133 4.22 -8.02 -7.43
C ALA A 133 5.50 -8.87 -7.65
N ASN A 134 6.45 -8.42 -8.46
CA ASN A 134 7.78 -9.03 -8.62
C ASN A 134 8.84 -8.33 -7.76
N GLY A 135 8.50 -7.29 -7.00
CA GLY A 135 9.44 -6.51 -6.19
C GLY A 135 10.20 -5.44 -6.97
N ASN A 136 9.77 -5.09 -8.19
CA ASN A 136 10.33 -3.98 -8.95
C ASN A 136 9.70 -2.65 -8.52
N VAL A 137 10.52 -1.61 -8.38
CA VAL A 137 10.04 -0.25 -8.12
C VAL A 137 9.50 0.34 -9.42
N LEU A 138 8.21 0.64 -9.46
CA LEU A 138 7.55 1.25 -10.62
C LEU A 138 7.67 2.78 -10.59
N ALA A 139 7.60 3.38 -9.40
CA ALA A 139 7.81 4.80 -9.19
C ALA A 139 8.23 5.07 -7.75
N LYS A 140 9.05 6.09 -7.55
CA LYS A 140 9.46 6.61 -6.24
C LYS A 140 9.49 8.14 -6.31
N ALA A 141 8.90 8.80 -5.33
CA ALA A 141 8.90 10.25 -5.20
C ALA A 141 10.24 10.73 -4.61
N ASP A 142 10.50 12.02 -4.74
CA ASP A 142 11.54 12.71 -3.97
C ASP A 142 10.97 13.20 -2.62
N ASP A 143 11.68 14.13 -1.98
CA ASP A 143 11.31 14.77 -0.72
C ASP A 143 10.45 16.03 -0.89
N LYS A 144 9.68 16.13 -1.99
CA LYS A 144 8.78 17.27 -2.26
C LYS A 144 7.33 16.84 -2.40
N GLU A 145 6.43 17.81 -2.21
CA GLU A 145 5.00 17.61 -2.44
C GLU A 145 4.70 17.39 -3.93
N GLN A 146 4.16 16.20 -4.25
CA GLN A 146 3.81 15.82 -5.60
C GLN A 146 2.76 14.72 -5.65
N ILE A 147 2.15 14.54 -6.83
CA ILE A 147 1.27 13.41 -7.13
C ILE A 147 1.98 12.48 -8.10
N LEU A 148 2.19 11.22 -7.70
CA LEU A 148 2.72 10.19 -8.58
C LEU A 148 1.58 9.50 -9.33
N TYR A 149 1.74 9.35 -10.63
CA TYR A 149 0.85 8.55 -11.47
C TYR A 149 1.56 7.30 -11.94
N VAL A 150 0.99 6.14 -11.66
CA VAL A 150 1.55 4.84 -12.05
C VAL A 150 0.45 4.00 -12.69
N ASP A 151 0.74 3.46 -13.87
CA ASP A 151 -0.14 2.46 -14.49
C ASP A 151 0.15 1.10 -13.84
N ILE A 152 -0.87 0.45 -13.27
CA ILE A 152 -0.74 -0.89 -12.69
C ILE A 152 -1.84 -1.81 -13.20
N GLU A 153 -1.51 -3.09 -13.37
CA GLU A 153 -2.46 -4.15 -13.68
C GLU A 153 -2.68 -5.01 -12.43
N LEU A 154 -3.80 -4.80 -11.73
CA LEU A 154 -4.09 -5.51 -10.48
C LEU A 154 -4.19 -7.03 -10.69
N LYS A 155 -4.71 -7.47 -11.83
CA LYS A 155 -4.80 -8.90 -12.17
C LYS A 155 -3.44 -9.57 -12.36
N ALA A 156 -2.38 -8.80 -12.60
CA ALA A 156 -1.03 -9.37 -12.68
C ALA A 156 -0.58 -9.95 -11.33
N ALA A 157 -1.01 -9.36 -10.20
CA ALA A 157 -0.67 -9.86 -8.87
C ALA A 157 -1.24 -11.28 -8.63
N SER A 158 -2.54 -11.48 -8.90
CA SER A 158 -3.16 -12.80 -8.80
C SER A 158 -2.57 -13.81 -9.78
N ALA A 159 -2.25 -13.40 -11.01
CA ALA A 159 -1.58 -14.26 -12.00
C ALA A 159 -0.18 -14.70 -11.54
N ILE A 160 0.63 -13.77 -11.02
CA ILE A 160 1.97 -14.08 -10.48
C ILE A 160 1.84 -15.04 -9.30
N ARG A 161 0.91 -14.79 -8.37
CA ARG A 161 0.68 -15.64 -7.20
C ARG A 161 0.27 -17.08 -7.56
N ALA A 162 -0.43 -17.26 -8.68
CA ALA A 162 -0.78 -18.59 -9.18
C ALA A 162 0.43 -19.35 -9.75
N VAL A 163 1.40 -18.64 -10.33
CA VAL A 163 2.64 -19.24 -10.88
C VAL A 163 3.73 -19.38 -9.81
N GLN A 164 3.75 -18.47 -8.83
CA GLN A 164 4.68 -18.43 -7.70
C GLN A 164 3.94 -18.68 -6.38
N PRO A 165 3.66 -19.94 -6.03
CA PRO A 165 2.78 -20.30 -4.91
C PRO A 165 3.47 -20.17 -3.53
N TYR A 166 4.30 -19.15 -3.29
CA TYR A 166 5.03 -18.96 -2.03
C TYR A 166 4.10 -18.88 -0.81
N THR A 167 2.91 -18.31 -0.98
CA THR A 167 1.91 -18.25 0.08
C THR A 167 1.20 -19.58 0.32
N GLN A 168 1.03 -20.40 -0.72
CA GLN A 168 0.35 -21.69 -0.65
C GLN A 168 1.25 -22.82 -0.17
N LEU A 169 2.56 -22.76 -0.49
CA LEU A 169 3.57 -23.76 -0.08
C LEU A 169 4.11 -23.54 1.34
N ARG A 170 3.44 -22.68 2.12
CA ARG A 170 3.72 -22.46 3.53
C ARG A 170 3.50 -23.74 4.34
N ARG A 171 4.47 -24.11 5.18
CA ARG A 171 4.36 -25.23 6.13
C ARG A 171 3.79 -24.77 7.48
N THR A 172 2.50 -24.43 7.48
CA THR A 172 1.81 -23.84 8.64
C THR A 172 1.71 -24.76 9.86
N GLU A 173 2.11 -26.01 9.74
CA GLU A 173 2.23 -26.96 10.85
C GLU A 173 3.48 -26.73 11.73
N PHE A 174 4.42 -25.88 11.31
CA PHE A 174 5.66 -25.58 12.05
C PHE A 174 5.70 -24.18 12.68
N TYR A 175 4.70 -23.35 12.44
CA TYR A 175 4.62 -22.00 12.99
C TYR A 175 3.17 -21.50 13.02
N GLU A 176 2.89 -20.62 13.98
CA GLU A 176 1.60 -19.96 14.15
C GLU A 176 1.49 -18.72 13.25
#